data_AF-A0A2G2LGX4-F1
#
_entry.id   AF-A0A2G2LGX4-F1
#
_cell.length_a   1.000
_cell.length_b   1.000
_cell.length_c   1.000
_cell.angle_alpha   90.00
_cell.angle_beta   90.00
_cell.angle_gamma   90.00
#
_symmetry.space_group_name_H-M   'P 1'
#
loop_
_entity.id
_entity.type
_entity.pdbx_description
1 polymer ?
#
loop_
_entity_poly.entity_id
_entity_poly.type
_entity_poly.pdbx_seq_one_letter_code
_entity_poly.pdbx_strand_id
1 'polypeptide(L)'
;MLPQLGITEFLLIAIVALVVVGPRDLPGMLRKVGGWVAKARGMAREFQGAFEDMGHEVELDELRKEIEAIKNANPIAEIAEDLKKTEDEVRDDAAS
;
A
#
# COMPACT_ATOMS: atom_id res chain seq x y z
N MET A 1 -10.87 17.37 6.32
CA MET A 1 -11.65 16.15 6.54
C MET A 1 -11.04 15.04 5.70
N LEU A 2 -10.39 14.07 6.32
CA LEU A 2 -9.86 12.90 5.62
C LEU A 2 -11.01 11.95 5.28
N PRO A 3 -11.17 11.53 4.01
CA PRO A 3 -12.24 10.62 3.61
C PRO A 3 -12.04 9.26 4.30
N GLN A 4 -13.05 8.83 5.05
CA GLN A 4 -13.07 7.53 5.70
C GLN A 4 -13.21 6.47 4.60
N LEU A 5 -12.51 5.34 4.71
CA LEU A 5 -12.54 4.26 3.71
C LEU A 5 -13.90 3.53 3.75
N GLY A 6 -14.96 4.19 3.28
CA GLY A 6 -16.31 3.68 3.17
C GLY A 6 -16.63 3.20 1.76
N ILE A 7 -17.70 2.41 1.64
CA ILE A 7 -18.24 1.97 0.34
C ILE A 7 -18.59 3.17 -0.55
N THR A 8 -19.03 4.27 0.06
CA THR A 8 -19.39 5.53 -0.62
C THR A 8 -18.19 6.17 -1.31
N GLU A 9 -17.04 6.21 -0.66
CA GLU A 9 -15.80 6.76 -1.22
C GLU A 9 -15.28 5.91 -2.38
N PHE A 10 -15.34 4.58 -2.25
CA PHE A 10 -15.03 3.69 -3.37
C PHE A 10 -15.96 3.92 -4.56
N LEU A 11 -17.24 4.19 -4.33
CA LEU A 11 -18.20 4.53 -5.38
C LEU A 11 -17.81 5.84 -6.08
N LEU A 12 -17.42 6.86 -5.32
CA LEU A 12 -16.96 8.15 -5.87
C LEU A 12 -15.72 7.96 -6.76
N ILE A 13 -14.72 7.23 -6.28
CA ILE A 13 -13.50 6.92 -7.04
C ILE A 13 -13.85 6.11 -8.29
N ALA A 14 -14.76 5.14 -8.19
CA ALA A 14 -15.22 4.37 -9.35
C ALA A 14 -15.88 5.27 -10.40
N ILE A 15 -16.72 6.22 -10.00
CA ILE A 15 -17.34 7.18 -10.92
C ILE A 15 -16.27 8.05 -11.61
N VAL A 16 -15.34 8.62 -10.85
CA VAL A 16 -14.24 9.43 -11.40
C VAL A 16 -13.40 8.61 -12.38
N ALA A 17 -13.06 7.36 -12.02
CA ALA A 17 -12.31 6.47 -12.88
C ALA A 17 -13.07 6.15 -14.19
N LEU A 18 -14.39 5.96 -14.14
CA LEU A 18 -15.22 5.74 -15.33
C LEU A 18 -15.24 6.98 -16.24
N VAL A 19 -15.23 8.19 -15.70
CA VAL A 19 -15.20 9.44 -16.49
C VAL A 19 -13.83 9.66 -17.15
N VAL A 20 -12.75 9.45 -16.40
CA VAL A 20 -11.39 9.72 -16.88
C VAL A 20 -10.89 8.65 -17.85
N VAL A 21 -11.10 7.38 -17.52
CA VAL A 21 -10.62 6.25 -18.32
C VAL A 21 -11.66 5.85 -19.37
N GLY A 22 -12.94 6.00 -19.05
CA GLY A 22 -14.04 5.51 -19.89
C GLY A 22 -14.57 4.15 -19.42
N PRO A 23 -15.91 3.93 -19.45
CA PRO A 23 -16.53 2.69 -18.96
C PRO A 23 -16.18 1.45 -19.79
N ARG A 24 -15.77 1.63 -21.05
CA ARG A 24 -15.38 0.51 -21.93
C ARG A 24 -13.90 0.16 -21.79
N ASP A 25 -13.06 1.12 -21.43
CA ASP A 25 -11.61 0.93 -21.34
C ASP A 25 -11.18 0.44 -19.95
N LEU A 26 -11.89 0.85 -18.90
CA LEU A 26 -11.67 0.39 -17.52
C LEU A 26 -11.64 -1.15 -17.39
N PRO A 27 -12.60 -1.94 -17.91
CA PRO A 27 -12.55 -3.40 -17.83
C PRO A 27 -11.38 -4.00 -18.62
N GLY A 28 -10.95 -3.37 -19.71
CA GLY A 28 -9.76 -3.78 -20.47
C GLY A 28 -8.47 -3.50 -19.69
N MET A 29 -8.40 -2.36 -19.00
CA MET A 29 -7.25 -1.95 -18.19
C MET A 29 -7.10 -2.82 -16.94
N LEU A 30 -8.21 -3.15 -16.27
CA LEU A 30 -8.21 -4.11 -15.15
C LEU A 30 -7.71 -5.49 -15.57
N ARG A 31 -8.04 -5.96 -16.78
CA ARG A 31 -7.50 -7.23 -17.32
C ARG A 31 -5.99 -7.17 -17.53
N LYS A 32 -5.47 -6.06 -18.06
CA LYS A 32 -4.02 -5.86 -18.27
C LYS A 32 -3.26 -5.81 -16.94
N VAL A 33 -3.73 -4.97 -16.01
CA VAL A 33 -3.16 -4.86 -14.65
C VAL A 33 -3.27 -6.20 -13.92
N GLY A 34 -4.43 -6.86 -13.99
CA GLY A 34 -4.65 -8.17 -13.40
C GLY A 34 -3.69 -9.23 -13.95
N GLY A 35 -3.43 -9.23 -15.26
CA GLY A 35 -2.43 -10.10 -15.87
C GLY A 35 -1.01 -9.83 -15.38
N TRP A 36 -0.63 -8.55 -15.21
CA TRP A 36 0.68 -8.17 -14.68
C TRP A 36 0.85 -8.59 -13.22
N VAL A 37 -0.18 -8.33 -12.39
CA VAL A 37 -0.22 -8.76 -11.00
C VAL A 37 -0.19 -10.29 -10.90
N ALA A 38 -0.92 -11.01 -11.75
CA ALA A 38 -0.92 -12.46 -11.78
C ALA A 38 0.46 -13.03 -12.12
N LYS A 39 1.17 -12.40 -13.07
CA LYS A 39 2.54 -12.76 -13.44
C LYS A 39 3.52 -12.47 -12.30
N ALA A 40 3.43 -11.30 -11.68
CA ALA A 40 4.21 -10.95 -10.49
C ALA A 40 3.96 -11.93 -9.34
N ARG A 41 2.71 -12.33 -9.11
CA ARG A 41 2.37 -13.31 -8.09
C ARG A 41 2.83 -14.73 -8.44
N GLY A 42 2.88 -15.07 -9.73
CA GLY A 42 3.51 -16.30 -10.22
C GLY A 42 4.99 -16.35 -9.88
N MET A 43 5.74 -15.32 -10.25
CA MET A 43 7.16 -15.19 -9.92
C MET A 43 7.39 -15.21 -8.41
N ALA A 44 6.58 -14.48 -7.62
CA ALA A 44 6.69 -14.50 -6.16
C ALA A 44 6.50 -15.91 -5.55
N ARG A 45 5.62 -16.75 -6.13
CA ARG A 45 5.46 -18.14 -5.69
C ARG A 45 6.66 -19.02 -6.04
N GLU A 46 7.28 -18.79 -7.20
CA GLU A 46 8.53 -19.46 -7.58
C GLU A 46 9.68 -19.04 -6.66
N PHE A 47 9.80 -17.75 -6.34
CA PHE A 47 10.75 -17.27 -5.34
C PHE A 47 10.50 -17.87 -3.96
N GLN A 48 9.24 -17.93 -3.51
CA GLN A 48 8.90 -18.60 -2.24
C GLN A 48 9.33 -20.07 -2.23
N GLY A 49 9.06 -20.82 -3.31
CA GLY A 49 9.52 -22.21 -3.43
C GLY A 49 11.05 -22.33 -3.45
N ALA A 50 11.74 -21.46 -4.19
CA ALA A 50 13.21 -21.44 -4.22
C ALA A 50 13.82 -21.06 -2.87
N PHE A 51 13.23 -20.10 -2.14
CA PHE A 51 13.63 -19.76 -0.78
C PHE A 51 13.36 -20.92 0.20
N GLU A 52 12.28 -21.66 0.04
CA GLU A 52 11.96 -22.82 0.87
C GLU A 52 12.93 -23.99 0.62
N ASP A 53 13.35 -24.21 -0.64
CA ASP A 53 14.35 -25.19 -1.03
C ASP A 53 15.81 -24.77 -0.68
N MET A 54 16.08 -23.45 -0.62
CA MET A 54 17.36 -22.87 -0.23
C MET A 54 17.52 -22.67 1.29
N GLY A 55 16.61 -23.23 2.10
CA GLY A 55 16.57 -23.13 3.56
C GLY A 55 17.82 -23.65 4.28
N HIS A 56 18.91 -22.91 4.23
CA HIS A 56 19.93 -22.86 5.26
C HIS A 56 19.67 -21.61 6.11
N GLU A 57 19.55 -21.83 7.42
CA GLU A 57 18.89 -21.03 8.48
C GLU A 57 19.30 -19.56 8.69
N VAL A 58 20.12 -18.94 7.84
CA VAL A 58 20.76 -17.64 8.16
C VAL A 58 20.26 -16.48 7.30
N GLU A 59 20.16 -16.60 5.98
CA GLU A 59 19.81 -15.45 5.11
C GLU A 59 18.30 -15.15 5.04
N LEU A 60 17.44 -16.17 5.16
CA LEU A 60 15.98 -16.00 5.05
C LEU A 60 15.36 -15.38 6.30
N ASP A 61 15.90 -15.72 7.47
CA ASP A 61 15.44 -15.19 8.74
C ASP A 61 15.80 -13.71 8.89
N GLU A 62 16.98 -13.31 8.43
CA GLU A 62 17.37 -11.89 8.37
C GLU A 62 16.50 -11.08 7.42
N LEU A 63 16.22 -11.59 6.21
CA LEU A 63 15.29 -10.95 5.27
C LEU A 63 13.86 -10.87 5.80
N ARG A 64 13.37 -11.92 6.49
CA ARG A 64 12.06 -11.90 7.16
C ARG A 64 12.01 -10.84 8.24
N LYS A 65 13.06 -10.72 9.06
CA LYS A 65 13.17 -9.75 10.14
C LYS A 65 13.23 -8.31 9.62
N GLU A 66 13.90 -8.09 8.50
CA GLU A 66 13.98 -6.79 7.83
C GLU A 66 12.63 -6.39 7.20
N ILE A 67 11.92 -7.33 6.58
CA ILE A 67 10.56 -7.11 6.08
C ILE A 67 9.57 -6.86 7.23
N GLU A 68 9.70 -7.57 8.36
CA GLU A 68 8.91 -7.31 9.56
C GLU A 68 9.22 -5.95 10.16
N ALA A 69 10.49 -5.54 10.21
CA ALA A 69 10.88 -4.21 10.66
C ALA A 69 10.27 -3.12 9.76
N ILE A 70 10.28 -3.30 8.43
CA ILE A 70 9.65 -2.36 7.48
C ILE A 70 8.12 -2.35 7.63
N LYS A 71 7.50 -3.51 7.83
CA LYS A 71 6.05 -3.61 8.08
C LYS A 71 5.64 -2.95 9.40
N ASN A 72 6.44 -3.13 10.44
CA ASN A 72 6.20 -2.59 11.78
C ASN A 72 6.58 -1.11 11.90
N ALA A 73 7.49 -0.62 11.04
CA ALA A 73 7.87 0.78 10.97
C ALA A 73 6.72 1.71 10.57
N ASN A 74 5.56 1.18 10.16
CA ASN A 74 4.29 1.87 9.98
C ASN A 74 4.46 3.37 9.62
N PRO A 75 5.18 3.69 8.52
CA PRO A 75 5.71 5.04 8.29
C PRO A 75 4.59 6.10 8.19
N ILE A 76 3.38 5.66 7.85
CA ILE A 76 2.16 6.48 7.84
C ILE A 76 1.77 6.94 9.26
N ALA A 77 1.96 6.10 10.28
CA ALA A 77 1.65 6.42 11.68
C ALA A 77 2.67 7.40 12.28
N GLU A 78 3.96 7.22 11.99
CA GLU A 78 5.03 8.13 12.42
C GLU A 78 4.85 9.51 11.77
N ILE A 79 4.59 9.55 10.45
CA ILE A 79 4.27 10.80 9.74
C ILE A 79 2.98 11.44 10.28
N ALA A 80 1.96 10.65 10.64
CA ALA A 80 0.73 11.17 11.22
C ALA A 80 0.94 11.75 12.62
N GLU A 81 1.82 11.18 13.44
CA GLU A 81 2.18 11.72 14.75
C GLU A 81 3.01 13.00 14.64
N ASP A 82 4.01 13.04 13.76
CA ASP A 82 4.83 14.23 13.52
C ASP A 82 4.00 15.41 12.97
N LEU A 83 3.07 15.12 12.05
CA LEU A 83 2.13 16.13 11.54
C LEU A 83 1.20 16.64 12.62
N LYS A 84 0.68 15.76 13.48
CA LYS A 84 -0.20 16.15 14.59
C LYS A 84 0.52 17.02 15.61
N LYS A 85 1.78 16.68 15.93
CA LYS A 85 2.61 17.43 16.86
C LYS A 85 2.95 18.83 16.32
N THR A 86 3.21 18.91 15.02
CA THR A 86 3.43 20.18 14.32
C THR A 86 2.14 21.01 14.25
N GLU A 87 0.97 20.38 14.07
CA GLU A 87 -0.33 21.07 14.04
C GLU A 87 -0.71 21.64 15.42
N ASP A 88 -0.44 20.92 16.50
CA ASP A 88 -0.66 21.40 17.87
C ASP A 88 0.28 22.58 18.21
N GLU A 89 1.54 22.55 17.78
CA GLU A 89 2.52 23.63 17.99
C GLU A 89 2.15 24.91 17.20
N VAL A 90 1.77 24.76 15.92
CA VAL A 90 1.33 25.89 15.08
C VAL A 90 0.02 26.50 15.58
N ARG A 91 -0.87 25.69 16.16
CA ARG A 91 -2.14 26.17 16.70
C ARG A 91 -1.98 26.92 18.03
N ASP A 92 -1.03 26.54 18.87
CA ASP A 92 -0.74 27.21 20.14
C ASP A 92 -0.05 28.58 19.90
N ASP A 93 0.84 28.64 18.91
CA ASP A 93 1.47 29.89 18.45
C ASP A 93 0.46 30.86 17.81
N ALA A 94 -0.57 30.36 17.13
CA ALA A 94 -1.61 31.20 16.52
C ALA A 94 -2.68 31.70 17.51
N ALA A 95 -2.74 31.12 18.71
CA ALA A 95 -3.68 31.50 19.77
C ALA A 95 -3.06 32.43 20.85
N SER A 96 -1.76 32.72 20.72
CA SER A 96 -0.95 33.60 21.56
C SER A 96 -0.84 35.01 20.95
#